data_AF-A0A8C3SH50-F1
#
_entry.id   AF-A0A8C3SH50-F1
#
_cell.length_a   1.000
_cell.length_b   1.000
_cell.length_c   1.000
_cell.angle_alpha   90.00
_cell.angle_beta   90.00
_cell.angle_gamma   90.00
#
_symmetry.space_group_name_H-M   'P 1'
#
loop_
_entity.id
_entity.type
_entity.pdbx_description
1 polymer ?
#
loop_
_entity_poly.entity_id
_entity_poly.type
_entity_poly.pdbx_seq_one_letter_code
_entity_poly.pdbx_strand_id
1 'polypeptide(L)'
;MAAMCVHRFPATGLQRKMKSEHNLGESSAEEKLRRLQGNPQRLDLVSSYVKKHKGQIMSFKVQQNFQLRICGLDETFYAGQSDVLEDWEMLYLPKPVKMEVLGTVDDVPCLATGQQLVILVADNGSVYAYEEELLHRVGKTLEEFLIEGLRLFGQKVYPCAKDLEPESEKEWVKDPEIQQIRQSTRDFIKSKEEAFGKHLDFLSSL
;
A
#
# COMPACT_ATOMS: atom_id res chain seq x y z
N MET A 1 -13.94 -34.96 -46.93
CA MET A 1 -13.51 -34.82 -45.52
C MET A 1 -11.99 -34.88 -45.50
N ALA A 2 -11.31 -33.75 -45.29
CA ALA A 2 -9.85 -33.67 -45.19
C ALA A 2 -9.48 -33.19 -43.79
N ALA A 3 -8.65 -33.96 -43.09
CA ALA A 3 -8.13 -33.64 -41.77
C ALA A 3 -6.97 -32.64 -41.90
N MET A 4 -7.09 -31.46 -41.30
CA MET A 4 -5.98 -30.53 -41.15
C MET A 4 -5.12 -30.95 -39.95
N CYS A 5 -3.91 -31.41 -40.25
CA CYS A 5 -2.87 -31.69 -39.26
C CYS A 5 -2.29 -30.35 -38.77
N VAL A 6 -2.57 -29.96 -37.53
CA VAL A 6 -1.95 -28.79 -36.91
C VAL A 6 -0.55 -29.18 -36.47
N HIS A 7 0.47 -28.81 -37.25
CA HIS A 7 1.86 -28.97 -36.86
C HIS A 7 2.18 -28.06 -35.66
N ARG A 8 2.41 -28.69 -34.50
CA ARG A 8 2.93 -28.05 -33.30
C ARG A 8 4.42 -27.80 -33.53
N PHE A 9 4.80 -26.57 -33.85
CA PHE A 9 6.20 -26.19 -33.94
C PHE A 9 6.88 -26.40 -32.58
N PRO A 10 8.04 -27.07 -32.50
CA PRO A 10 8.76 -27.25 -31.25
C PRO A 10 9.35 -25.89 -30.81
N ALA A 11 9.10 -25.51 -29.55
CA ALA A 11 9.69 -24.32 -28.96
C ALA A 11 11.23 -24.36 -29.14
N THR A 12 11.79 -23.28 -29.69
CA THR A 12 13.21 -23.16 -30.03
C THR A 12 14.07 -23.26 -28.76
N GLY A 13 15.31 -23.73 -28.89
CA GLY A 13 16.24 -23.88 -27.76
C GLY A 13 16.47 -22.59 -26.97
N LEU A 14 16.31 -21.43 -27.61
CA LEU A 14 16.40 -20.11 -27.00
C LEU A 14 15.24 -19.84 -26.02
N GLN A 15 14.00 -20.20 -26.39
CA GLN A 15 12.83 -20.05 -25.50
C GLN A 15 12.90 -20.99 -24.30
N ARG A 16 13.46 -22.20 -24.47
CA ARG A 16 13.67 -23.12 -23.35
C ARG A 16 14.74 -22.61 -22.38
N LYS A 17 15.82 -22.03 -22.91
CA LYS A 17 16.92 -21.49 -22.10
C LYS A 17 16.49 -20.25 -21.29
N MET A 18 15.76 -19.32 -21.93
CA MET A 18 15.19 -18.16 -21.25
C MET A 18 14.18 -18.55 -20.16
N LYS A 19 13.31 -19.54 -20.43
CA LYS A 19 12.41 -20.10 -19.41
C LYS A 19 13.16 -20.78 -18.27
N SER A 20 14.23 -21.52 -18.54
CA SER A 20 14.99 -22.19 -17.49
C SER A 20 15.78 -21.22 -16.60
N GLU A 21 16.33 -20.13 -17.17
CA GLU A 21 17.06 -19.12 -16.40
C GLU A 21 16.12 -18.25 -15.56
N HIS A 22 14.93 -17.90 -16.09
CA HIS A 22 13.88 -17.22 -15.33
C HIS A 22 13.37 -18.06 -14.15
N ASN A 23 13.05 -19.34 -14.40
CA ASN A 23 12.56 -20.25 -13.36
C ASN A 23 13.61 -20.51 -12.26
N LEU A 24 14.90 -20.60 -12.62
CA LEU A 24 15.98 -20.80 -11.64
C LEU A 24 16.23 -19.54 -10.78
N GLY A 25 16.06 -18.36 -11.37
CA GLY A 25 16.14 -17.07 -10.66
C GLY A 25 14.98 -16.84 -9.70
N GLU A 26 13.75 -17.13 -10.12
CA GLU A 26 12.54 -17.07 -9.27
C GLU A 26 12.65 -18.02 -8.08
N SER A 27 12.98 -19.30 -8.33
CA SER A 27 13.11 -20.32 -7.27
C SER A 27 14.17 -19.95 -6.21
N SER A 28 15.29 -19.34 -6.61
CA SER A 28 16.33 -18.90 -5.67
C SER A 28 15.91 -17.70 -4.81
N ALA A 29 15.12 -16.79 -5.36
CA ALA A 29 14.64 -15.59 -4.67
C ALA A 29 13.51 -15.92 -3.70
N GLU A 30 12.56 -16.76 -4.12
CA GLU A 30 11.50 -17.29 -3.24
C GLU A 30 12.09 -17.99 -2.01
N GLU A 31 13.13 -18.81 -2.21
CA GLU A 31 13.75 -19.51 -1.09
C GLU A 31 14.48 -18.55 -0.13
N LYS A 32 15.08 -17.48 -0.64
CA LYS A 32 15.67 -16.42 0.20
C LYS A 32 14.61 -15.62 0.94
N LEU A 33 13.46 -15.34 0.31
CA LEU A 33 12.36 -14.63 0.95
C LEU A 33 11.73 -15.46 2.08
N ARG A 34 11.58 -16.78 1.87
CA ARG A 34 11.12 -17.70 2.93
C ARG A 34 12.01 -17.69 4.16
N ARG A 35 13.34 -17.52 3.98
CA ARG A 35 14.30 -17.43 5.09
C ARG A 35 14.21 -16.13 5.89
N LEU A 36 13.45 -15.15 5.43
CA LEU A 36 13.17 -13.94 6.20
C LEU A 36 12.20 -14.21 7.35
N GLN A 37 11.48 -15.33 7.33
CA GLN A 37 10.45 -15.62 8.32
C GLN A 37 11.03 -15.79 9.73
N GLY A 38 10.37 -15.15 10.69
CA GLY A 38 10.66 -15.28 12.11
C GLY A 38 9.50 -14.75 12.95
N ASN A 39 9.50 -15.08 14.23
CA ASN A 39 8.62 -14.45 15.21
C ASN A 39 9.49 -14.01 16.43
N PRO A 40 9.75 -12.70 16.61
CA PRO A 40 9.28 -11.60 15.77
C PRO A 40 9.96 -11.57 14.39
N GLN A 41 9.24 -11.02 13.43
CA GLN A 41 9.70 -10.82 12.07
C GLN A 41 10.79 -9.73 12.05
N ARG A 42 11.92 -10.05 11.43
CA ARG A 42 13.08 -9.16 11.34
C ARG A 42 12.92 -8.19 10.16
N LEU A 43 12.28 -7.04 10.41
CA LEU A 43 12.00 -6.03 9.37
C LEU A 43 13.27 -5.47 8.72
N ASP A 44 14.39 -5.43 9.44
CA ASP A 44 15.70 -5.05 8.89
C ASP A 44 16.17 -6.00 7.76
N LEU A 45 15.84 -7.29 7.87
CA LEU A 45 16.12 -8.27 6.81
C LEU A 45 15.17 -8.10 5.63
N VAL A 46 13.91 -7.70 5.87
CA VAL A 46 12.95 -7.37 4.80
C VAL A 46 13.45 -6.16 4.02
N SER A 47 13.80 -5.07 4.71
CA SER A 47 14.36 -3.86 4.08
C SER A 47 15.63 -4.17 3.27
N SER A 48 16.53 -4.98 3.83
CA SER A 48 17.76 -5.41 3.15
C SER A 48 17.47 -6.26 1.91
N TYR A 49 16.47 -7.14 1.99
CA TYR A 49 16.02 -7.94 0.84
C TYR A 49 15.45 -7.04 -0.26
N VAL A 50 14.56 -6.11 0.09
CA VAL A 50 13.92 -5.18 -0.85
C VAL A 50 14.96 -4.35 -1.59
N LYS A 51 15.93 -3.79 -0.87
CA LYS A 51 17.06 -3.05 -1.48
C LYS A 51 17.85 -3.90 -2.47
N LYS A 52 18.11 -5.16 -2.13
CA LYS A 52 18.90 -6.08 -2.95
C LYS A 52 18.14 -6.60 -4.17
N HIS A 53 16.83 -6.75 -4.07
CA HIS A 53 15.97 -7.40 -5.06
C HIS A 53 15.00 -6.43 -5.74
N LYS A 54 15.26 -5.12 -5.64
CA LYS A 54 14.44 -4.07 -6.22
C LYS A 54 14.16 -4.29 -7.71
N GLY A 55 12.91 -4.15 -8.10
CA GLY A 55 12.42 -4.35 -9.46
C GLY A 55 12.19 -5.82 -9.83
N GLN A 56 12.55 -6.77 -8.97
CA GLN A 56 12.29 -8.18 -9.21
C GLN A 56 10.78 -8.46 -9.20
N ILE A 57 10.32 -9.22 -10.19
CA ILE A 57 8.96 -9.72 -10.27
C ILE A 57 8.92 -11.15 -9.76
N MET A 58 7.91 -11.47 -8.96
CA MET A 58 7.69 -12.77 -8.37
C MET A 58 6.25 -13.23 -8.63
N SER A 59 6.13 -14.44 -9.17
CA SER A 59 4.86 -15.11 -9.34
C SER A 59 4.40 -15.76 -8.03
N PHE A 60 3.10 -15.81 -7.76
CA PHE A 60 2.57 -16.59 -6.64
C PHE A 60 2.54 -18.08 -6.99
N LYS A 61 2.67 -18.95 -5.97
CA LYS A 61 2.62 -20.41 -6.19
C LYS A 61 1.28 -20.85 -6.78
N VAL A 62 0.19 -20.31 -6.25
CA VAL A 62 -1.13 -20.46 -6.88
C VAL A 62 -1.19 -19.49 -8.06
N GLN A 63 -1.33 -20.03 -9.27
CA GLN A 63 -1.39 -19.24 -10.50
C GLN A 63 -2.51 -18.20 -10.43
N GLN A 64 -2.10 -16.95 -10.61
CA GLN A 64 -2.94 -15.76 -10.63
C GLN A 64 -2.46 -14.87 -11.77
N ASN A 65 -3.32 -13.94 -12.21
CA ASN A 65 -2.95 -12.94 -13.21
C ASN A 65 -2.12 -11.78 -12.63
N PHE A 66 -1.81 -11.85 -11.33
CA PHE A 66 -1.11 -10.83 -10.58
C PHE A 66 0.27 -11.34 -10.15
N GLN A 67 1.23 -10.42 -10.05
CA GLN A 67 2.59 -10.71 -9.61
C GLN A 67 3.03 -9.67 -8.58
N LEU A 68 3.90 -10.09 -7.67
CA LEU A 68 4.54 -9.19 -6.71
C LEU A 68 5.77 -8.55 -7.36
N ARG A 69 5.81 -7.22 -7.37
CA ARG A 69 7.01 -6.44 -7.75
C ARG A 69 7.71 -5.94 -6.49
N ILE A 70 8.92 -6.45 -6.24
CA ILE A 70 9.73 -6.05 -5.08
C ILE A 70 10.18 -4.60 -5.25
N CYS A 71 9.83 -3.75 -4.30
CA CYS A 71 10.23 -2.34 -4.27
C CYS A 71 10.00 -1.73 -2.88
N GLY A 72 10.61 -0.58 -2.62
CA GLY A 72 10.39 0.19 -1.39
C GLY A 72 9.29 1.24 -1.58
N LEU A 73 9.06 2.04 -0.54
CA LEU A 73 8.04 3.09 -0.51
C LEU A 73 8.19 4.11 -1.65
N ASP A 74 9.43 4.50 -1.96
CA ASP A 74 9.77 5.50 -2.98
C ASP A 74 9.42 5.08 -4.42
N GLU A 75 9.06 3.82 -4.65
CA GLU A 75 8.62 3.31 -5.95
C GLU A 75 7.12 2.97 -5.98
N THR A 76 6.39 3.42 -4.98
CA THR A 76 4.93 3.36 -4.92
C THR A 76 4.32 4.71 -5.29
N PHE A 77 2.99 4.78 -5.41
CA PHE A 77 2.28 6.07 -5.53
C PHE A 77 2.43 6.98 -4.28
N TYR A 78 2.97 6.47 -3.18
CA TYR A 78 3.22 7.20 -1.94
C TYR A 78 4.68 7.69 -1.82
N ALA A 79 5.42 7.74 -2.92
CA ALA A 79 6.80 8.23 -2.93
C ALA A 79 6.91 9.64 -2.29
N GLY A 80 7.86 9.80 -1.37
CA GLY A 80 8.05 11.05 -0.62
C GLY A 80 7.07 11.30 0.53
N GLN A 81 6.08 10.42 0.75
CA GLN A 81 5.13 10.49 1.87
C GLN A 81 5.55 9.49 2.96
N SER A 82 6.63 9.80 3.68
CA SER A 82 7.19 8.90 4.70
C SER A 82 6.27 8.69 5.91
N ASP A 83 5.42 9.66 6.18
CA ASP A 83 4.35 9.69 7.18
C ASP A 83 3.30 8.60 6.95
N VAL A 84 3.03 8.22 5.71
CA VAL A 84 2.07 7.15 5.38
C VAL A 84 2.48 5.80 5.99
N LEU A 85 3.78 5.53 6.13
CA LEU A 85 4.23 4.30 6.80
C LEU A 85 3.90 4.34 8.30
N GLU A 86 4.06 5.49 8.95
CA GLU A 86 3.68 5.67 10.36
C GLU A 86 2.17 5.48 10.54
N ASP A 87 1.36 6.00 9.61
CA ASP A 87 -0.10 5.81 9.62
C ASP A 87 -0.47 4.32 9.54
N TRP A 88 0.15 3.56 8.62
CA TRP A 88 -0.08 2.11 8.52
C TRP A 88 0.27 1.35 9.81
N GLU A 89 1.33 1.78 10.49
CA GLU A 89 1.78 1.17 11.75
C GLU A 89 0.86 1.49 12.93
N MET A 90 0.25 2.67 12.94
CA MET A 90 -0.43 3.23 14.12
C MET A 90 -1.96 3.18 14.06
N LEU A 91 -2.55 3.36 12.89
CA LEU A 91 -3.97 3.73 12.78
C LEU A 91 -4.91 2.59 12.39
N TYR A 92 -4.39 1.50 11.84
CA TYR A 92 -5.23 0.46 11.22
C TYR A 92 -5.51 -0.73 12.12
N LEU A 93 -4.51 -1.16 12.90
CA LEU A 93 -4.63 -2.33 13.76
C LEU A 93 -4.97 -1.94 15.20
N PRO A 94 -5.60 -2.83 15.99
CA PRO A 94 -6.00 -2.51 17.37
C PRO A 94 -4.84 -2.13 18.31
N LYS A 95 -3.61 -2.41 17.90
CA LYS A 95 -2.38 -2.00 18.57
C LYS A 95 -1.36 -1.61 17.50
N PRO A 96 -0.47 -0.64 17.79
CA PRO A 96 0.64 -0.33 16.92
C PRO A 96 1.48 -1.55 16.58
N VAL A 97 1.85 -1.69 15.30
CA VAL A 97 2.61 -2.81 14.76
C VAL A 97 3.59 -2.25 13.74
N LYS A 98 4.89 -2.51 13.90
CA LYS A 98 5.89 -2.04 12.93
C LYS A 98 5.74 -2.77 11.60
N MET A 99 5.96 -2.06 10.50
CA MET A 99 5.80 -2.60 9.15
C MET A 99 6.94 -2.16 8.23
N GLU A 100 7.21 -2.98 7.21
CA GLU A 100 8.13 -2.65 6.12
C GLU A 100 7.45 -2.92 4.78
N VAL A 101 7.64 -2.04 3.80
CA VAL A 101 7.19 -2.26 2.43
C VAL A 101 8.01 -3.38 1.80
N LEU A 102 7.32 -4.43 1.35
CA LEU A 102 7.93 -5.53 0.58
C LEU A 102 7.90 -5.25 -0.93
N GLY A 103 6.86 -4.57 -1.40
CA GLY A 103 6.67 -4.30 -2.82
C GLY A 103 5.22 -3.95 -3.13
N THR A 104 4.86 -4.10 -4.40
CA THR A 104 3.50 -3.83 -4.87
C THR A 104 2.93 -4.99 -5.67
N VAL A 105 1.60 -5.03 -5.75
CA VAL A 105 0.88 -5.82 -6.76
C VAL A 105 0.06 -4.83 -7.58
N ASP A 106 0.41 -4.71 -8.86
CA ASP A 106 -0.15 -3.72 -9.79
C ASP A 106 -1.34 -4.32 -10.57
N ASP A 107 -2.13 -3.44 -11.24
CA ASP A 107 -3.28 -3.78 -12.09
C ASP A 107 -4.41 -4.56 -11.39
N VAL A 108 -4.52 -4.43 -10.07
CA VAL A 108 -5.59 -5.08 -9.29
C VAL A 108 -6.88 -4.27 -9.44
N PRO A 109 -8.01 -4.87 -9.86
CA PRO A 109 -9.29 -4.17 -10.00
C PRO A 109 -9.89 -3.82 -8.63
N CYS A 110 -9.35 -2.76 -8.03
CA CYS A 110 -9.61 -2.29 -6.68
C CYS A 110 -9.60 -0.75 -6.65
N LEU A 111 -9.90 -0.16 -5.49
CA LEU A 111 -9.96 1.29 -5.32
C LEU A 111 -8.62 1.95 -5.03
N ALA A 112 -7.56 1.15 -4.84
CA ALA A 112 -6.23 1.68 -4.60
C ALA A 112 -5.81 2.65 -5.72
N THR A 113 -5.20 3.77 -5.33
CA THR A 113 -4.59 4.72 -6.25
C THR A 113 -3.71 4.00 -7.29
N GLY A 114 -4.03 4.20 -8.57
CA GLY A 114 -3.33 3.56 -9.69
C GLY A 114 -3.47 2.04 -9.77
N GLN A 115 -4.48 1.45 -9.13
CA GLN A 115 -4.68 -0.01 -9.05
C GLN A 115 -3.47 -0.77 -8.49
N GLN A 116 -2.70 -0.08 -7.63
CA GLN A 116 -1.48 -0.58 -7.02
C GLN A 116 -1.70 -0.84 -5.54
N LEU A 117 -1.74 -2.11 -5.16
CA LEU A 117 -1.72 -2.50 -3.76
C LEU A 117 -0.28 -2.44 -3.23
N VAL A 118 -0.06 -1.73 -2.12
CA VAL A 118 1.22 -1.76 -1.41
C VAL A 118 1.21 -2.96 -0.46
N ILE A 119 2.23 -3.80 -0.56
CA ILE A 119 2.38 -5.00 0.26
C ILE A 119 3.33 -4.71 1.42
N LEU A 120 2.80 -4.89 2.63
CA LEU A 120 3.47 -4.60 3.90
C LEU A 120 3.72 -5.89 4.66
N VAL A 121 4.92 -6.03 5.24
CA VAL A 121 5.26 -7.10 6.17
C VAL A 121 5.34 -6.51 7.56
N ALA A 122 4.55 -7.05 8.48
CA ALA A 122 4.52 -6.63 9.87
C ALA A 122 5.56 -7.37 10.74
N ASP A 123 6.00 -6.74 11.83
CA ASP A 123 6.90 -7.33 12.83
C ASP A 123 6.30 -8.59 13.52
N ASN A 124 4.98 -8.74 13.49
CA ASN A 124 4.26 -9.91 13.97
C ASN A 124 4.22 -11.07 12.94
N GLY A 125 4.84 -10.88 11.78
CA GLY A 125 4.95 -11.85 10.69
C GLY A 125 3.80 -11.84 9.68
N SER A 126 2.69 -11.14 9.97
CA SER A 126 1.56 -11.02 9.04
C SER A 126 1.93 -10.15 7.84
N VAL A 127 1.23 -10.40 6.72
CA VAL A 127 1.37 -9.63 5.48
C VAL A 127 0.05 -8.94 5.19
N TYR A 128 0.15 -7.66 4.84
CA TYR A 128 -0.99 -6.81 4.55
C TYR A 128 -0.88 -6.19 3.16
N ALA A 129 -2.02 -5.94 2.54
CA ALA A 129 -2.14 -5.15 1.32
C ALA A 129 -2.93 -3.87 1.66
N TYR A 130 -2.38 -2.73 1.29
CA TYR A 130 -3.05 -1.45 1.48
C TYR A 130 -3.86 -1.07 0.24
N GLU A 131 -5.15 -0.78 0.44
CA GLU A 131 -6.12 -0.29 -0.56
C GLU A 131 -6.82 0.94 0.02
N GLU A 132 -6.38 2.16 -0.31
CA GLU A 132 -7.12 3.42 -0.07
C GLU A 132 -7.88 3.48 1.29
N GLU A 133 -7.16 3.74 2.39
CA GLU A 133 -7.67 3.73 3.78
C GLU A 133 -8.14 2.37 4.32
N LEU A 134 -7.90 1.27 3.61
CA LEU A 134 -8.14 -0.08 4.08
C LEU A 134 -6.85 -0.90 4.10
N LEU A 135 -6.64 -1.62 5.20
CA LEU A 135 -5.56 -2.57 5.33
C LEU A 135 -6.11 -4.00 5.31
N HIS A 136 -5.75 -4.78 4.29
CA HIS A 136 -6.26 -6.13 4.05
C HIS A 136 -5.22 -7.14 4.47
N ARG A 137 -5.54 -8.06 5.38
CA ARG A 137 -4.58 -9.12 5.73
C ARG A 137 -4.60 -10.20 4.65
N VAL A 138 -3.50 -10.28 3.90
CA VAL A 138 -3.30 -11.22 2.77
C VAL A 138 -2.44 -12.43 3.13
N GLY A 139 -1.89 -12.47 4.34
CA GLY A 139 -1.24 -13.64 4.91
C GLY A 139 -0.99 -13.48 6.40
N LYS A 140 -1.01 -14.58 7.16
CA LYS A 140 -0.53 -14.66 8.55
C LYS A 140 0.98 -14.80 8.61
N THR A 141 1.58 -15.26 7.51
CA THR A 141 3.02 -15.37 7.32
C THR A 141 3.38 -14.96 5.90
N LEU A 142 4.65 -14.64 5.68
CA LEU A 142 5.17 -14.42 4.34
C LEU A 142 5.06 -15.67 3.44
N GLU A 143 5.11 -16.87 4.02
CA GLU A 143 4.91 -18.11 3.26
C GLU A 143 3.50 -18.21 2.71
N GLU A 144 2.50 -17.96 3.57
CA GLU A 144 1.09 -18.03 3.19
C GLU A 144 0.82 -17.02 2.08
N PHE A 145 1.36 -15.80 2.18
CA PHE A 145 1.25 -14.80 1.13
C PHE A 145 1.90 -15.24 -0.20
N LEU A 146 3.11 -15.80 -0.18
CA LEU A 146 3.75 -16.29 -1.41
C LEU A 146 3.00 -17.44 -2.06
N ILE A 147 2.29 -18.24 -1.26
CA ILE A 147 1.49 -19.36 -1.76
C ILE A 147 0.16 -18.86 -2.32
N GLU A 148 -0.61 -18.13 -1.51
CA GLU A 148 -2.00 -17.76 -1.78
C GLU A 148 -2.14 -16.45 -2.58
N GLY A 149 -1.11 -15.61 -2.61
CA GLY A 149 -1.16 -14.28 -3.23
C GLY A 149 -2.32 -13.44 -2.73
N LEU A 150 -3.16 -12.95 -3.65
CA LEU A 150 -4.30 -12.10 -3.32
C LEU A 150 -5.60 -12.87 -3.07
N ARG A 151 -5.59 -14.20 -2.94
CA ARG A 151 -6.82 -14.98 -2.67
C ARG A 151 -7.47 -14.63 -1.32
N LEU A 152 -6.67 -14.14 -0.37
CA LEU A 152 -7.13 -13.69 0.94
C LEU A 152 -7.51 -12.20 0.98
N PHE A 153 -7.31 -11.49 -0.13
CA PHE A 153 -7.67 -10.07 -0.25
C PHE A 153 -9.16 -9.86 0.02
N GLY A 154 -9.50 -8.85 0.82
CA GLY A 154 -10.87 -8.53 1.20
C GLY A 154 -11.50 -9.43 2.27
N GLN A 155 -10.88 -10.55 2.66
CA GLN A 155 -11.46 -11.46 3.67
C GLN A 155 -11.34 -10.92 5.09
N LYS A 156 -10.22 -10.27 5.41
CA LYS A 156 -10.03 -9.58 6.69
C LYS A 156 -9.49 -8.18 6.43
N VAL A 157 -10.31 -7.19 6.74
CA VAL A 157 -10.08 -5.78 6.42
C VAL A 157 -10.11 -4.96 7.69
N TYR A 158 -9.19 -4.00 7.76
CA TYR A 158 -9.02 -3.07 8.86
C TYR A 158 -9.14 -1.65 8.29
N PRO A 159 -10.25 -0.94 8.55
CA PRO A 159 -10.38 0.46 8.17
C PRO A 159 -9.49 1.35 9.03
N CYS A 160 -8.97 2.43 8.44
CA CYS A 160 -8.19 3.44 9.15
C CYS A 160 -8.97 3.99 10.37
N ALA A 161 -8.28 4.16 11.50
CA ALA A 161 -8.75 4.81 12.72
C ALA A 161 -10.06 4.26 13.31
N LYS A 162 -10.49 3.04 12.93
CA LYS A 162 -11.75 2.47 13.40
C LYS A 162 -11.82 2.29 14.91
N ASP A 163 -10.68 1.97 15.53
CA ASP A 163 -10.57 1.73 16.96
C ASP A 163 -10.11 2.98 17.74
N LEU A 164 -9.94 4.13 17.06
CA LEU A 164 -9.62 5.40 17.68
C LEU A 164 -10.92 6.18 17.91
N GLU A 165 -11.21 6.49 19.18
CA GLU A 165 -12.29 7.43 19.48
C GLU A 165 -11.84 8.84 19.08
N PRO A 166 -12.62 9.55 18.24
CA PRO A 166 -12.31 10.94 17.94
C PRO A 166 -12.39 11.74 19.24
N GLU A 167 -11.43 12.64 19.47
CA GLU A 167 -11.54 13.60 20.56
C GLU A 167 -12.87 14.35 20.47
N SER A 168 -13.44 14.69 21.62
CA SER A 168 -14.73 15.38 21.64
C SER A 168 -14.56 16.82 21.13
N GLU A 169 -15.54 17.37 20.39
CA GLU A 169 -15.47 18.75 19.88
C GLU A 169 -15.08 19.79 20.97
N LYS A 170 -15.45 19.52 22.23
CA LYS A 170 -15.11 20.34 23.40
C LYS A 170 -13.61 20.36 23.73
N GLU A 171 -12.88 19.31 23.39
CA GLU A 171 -11.42 19.22 23.52
C GLU A 171 -10.73 19.92 22.34
N TRP A 172 -11.17 19.67 21.10
CA TRP A 172 -10.64 20.37 19.90
C TRP A 172 -10.74 21.90 19.99
N VAL A 173 -11.82 22.43 20.59
CA VAL A 173 -12.01 23.88 20.77
C VAL A 173 -10.99 24.50 21.74
N LYS A 174 -10.35 23.69 22.60
CA LYS A 174 -9.33 24.14 23.55
C LYS A 174 -7.92 24.09 22.97
N ASP A 175 -7.74 23.48 21.80
CA ASP A 175 -6.44 23.41 21.15
C ASP A 175 -5.89 24.84 20.86
N PRO A 176 -4.65 25.16 21.29
CA PRO A 176 -4.08 26.50 21.11
C PRO A 176 -3.94 26.93 19.65
N GLU A 177 -3.60 26.00 18.76
CA GLU A 177 -3.45 26.26 17.33
C GLU A 177 -4.82 26.55 16.70
N ILE A 178 -5.84 25.76 17.03
CA ILE A 178 -7.22 26.02 16.60
C ILE A 178 -7.72 27.38 17.10
N GLN A 179 -7.42 27.75 18.35
CA GLN A 179 -7.77 29.06 18.89
C GLN A 179 -7.07 30.19 18.13
N GLN A 180 -5.79 30.02 17.81
CA GLN A 180 -5.01 31.00 17.05
C GLN A 180 -5.56 31.17 15.63
N ILE A 181 -5.87 30.08 14.93
CA ILE A 181 -6.49 30.08 13.61
C ILE A 181 -7.84 30.81 13.65
N ARG A 182 -8.69 30.49 14.63
CA ARG A 182 -10.00 31.15 14.80
C ARG A 182 -9.89 32.64 15.10
N GLN A 183 -8.89 33.04 15.90
CA GLN A 183 -8.66 34.45 16.21
C GLN A 183 -8.18 35.21 14.96
N SER A 184 -7.17 34.67 14.27
CA SER A 184 -6.66 35.22 12.99
C SER A 184 -7.78 35.36 11.95
N THR A 185 -8.67 34.36 11.86
CA THR A 185 -9.82 34.39 10.95
C THR A 185 -10.80 35.50 11.29
N ARG A 186 -11.12 35.68 12.58
CA ARG A 186 -11.98 36.77 13.06
C ARG A 186 -11.38 38.15 12.77
N ASP A 187 -10.08 38.30 13.00
CA ASP A 187 -9.37 39.56 12.76
C ASP A 187 -9.32 39.88 11.25
N PHE A 188 -9.09 38.88 10.40
CA PHE A 188 -9.13 39.03 8.95
C PHE A 188 -10.52 39.47 8.46
N ILE A 189 -11.59 38.79 8.89
CA ILE A 189 -12.97 39.14 8.53
C ILE A 189 -13.27 40.59 8.93
N LYS A 190 -12.96 40.96 10.18
CA LYS A 190 -13.18 42.30 10.70
C LYS A 190 -12.40 43.36 9.91
N SER A 191 -11.17 43.06 9.50
CA SER A 191 -10.35 43.97 8.69
C SER A 191 -10.94 44.26 7.30
N LYS A 192 -11.81 43.38 6.80
CA LYS A 192 -12.43 43.48 5.47
C LYS A 192 -13.91 43.89 5.52
N GLU A 193 -14.50 43.96 6.71
CA GLU A 193 -15.92 44.22 6.92
C GLU A 193 -16.39 45.51 6.23
N GLU A 194 -15.64 46.61 6.36
CA GLU A 194 -15.98 47.89 5.71
C GLU A 194 -15.88 47.81 4.17
N ALA A 195 -14.89 47.09 3.65
CA ALA A 195 -14.69 46.93 2.20
C ALA A 195 -15.81 46.09 1.58
N PHE A 196 -16.22 45.02 2.25
CA PHE A 196 -17.38 44.22 1.84
C PHE A 196 -18.69 45.00 1.98
N GLY A 197 -18.85 45.77 3.07
CA GLY A 197 -20.02 46.64 3.27
C GLY A 197 -20.23 47.61 2.11
N LYS A 198 -19.19 48.34 1.71
CA LYS A 198 -19.25 49.26 0.55
C LYS A 198 -19.65 48.55 -0.75
N HIS A 199 -19.21 47.32 -0.94
CA HIS A 199 -19.57 46.52 -2.11
C HIS A 199 -21.03 46.08 -2.08
N LEU A 200 -21.56 45.69 -0.92
CA LEU A 200 -22.96 45.31 -0.75
C LEU A 200 -23.90 46.50 -0.89
N ASP A 201 -23.54 47.65 -0.32
CA ASP A 201 -24.30 48.89 -0.45
C ASP A 201 -24.40 49.30 -1.93
N PHE A 202 -23.28 49.25 -2.66
CA PHE A 202 -23.26 49.48 -4.11
C PHE A 202 -24.22 48.54 -4.86
N LEU A 203 -24.16 47.23 -4.61
CA LEU A 203 -25.04 46.26 -5.27
C LEU A 203 -26.52 46.49 -4.95
N SER A 204 -26.84 46.95 -3.74
CA SER A 204 -28.22 47.25 -3.33
C SER A 204 -28.78 48.54 -3.93
N SER A 205 -27.90 49.38 -4.49
CA SER A 205 -28.26 50.67 -5.11
C SER A 205 -28.45 50.61 -6.64
N LEU A 206 -28.19 49.45 -7.26
CA LEU A 206 -28.54 49.16 -8.65
C LEU A 206 -30.03 48.85 -8.81
#